data_AF-A0A7S1GV12-F1
#
_entry.id   AF-A0A7S1GV12-F1
#
_cell.length_a   1.000
_cell.length_b   1.000
_cell.length_c   1.000
_cell.angle_alpha   90.00
_cell.angle_beta   90.00
_cell.angle_gamma   90.00
#
_symmetry.space_group_name_H-M   'P 1'
#
loop_
_entity.id
_entity.type
_entity.pdbx_description
1 polymer ?
#
loop_
_entity_poly.entity_id
_entity_poly.type
_entity_poly.pdbx_seq_one_letter_code
_entity_poly.pdbx_strand_id
1 'polypeptide(L)'
;MRGQADFAAAFGMDFMTELFDRNAALYLADHLEKYILDAGKRENALEKINALLEKSQGGSSIRVAYVKAAKADEKGRWFAKTPGAMQGMNRRVRQTICNGLWIDLDFVNCHPVLLSQKCKDLLRIDCPFLDKYINSRDEMLQEMVDAGVQSRSEAKKSILKVLNGGCVPNVDTPWWKDLCTEFRTLACQVATHPDHKAFLDNCRTEKGSYNLHARTMSAVLCSVENKCLEQLYSFLKDHDCVPGGKCSLIFDGMMIPDTPSIREKVSSDGFLDAASRHIHQVTGYCVAITIKEFDEAFELPDDYADTVTDMFVIYQGEDRKA
;
A
#
# COMPACT_ATOMS: atom_id res chain seq x y z
N MET A 1 -8.14 0.91 22.66
CA MET A 1 -7.08 0.39 23.55
C MET A 1 -6.42 -0.89 23.03
N ARG A 2 -7.13 -1.99 22.68
CA ARG A 2 -6.46 -3.22 22.17
C ARG A 2 -5.55 -3.01 20.94
N GLY A 3 -6.07 -2.45 19.85
CA GLY A 3 -5.28 -2.31 18.61
C GLY A 3 -4.06 -1.39 18.69
N GLN A 4 -3.94 -0.56 19.74
CA GLN A 4 -2.76 0.29 19.94
C GLN A 4 -1.63 -0.48 20.65
N ALA A 5 -1.96 -1.39 21.57
CA ALA A 5 -1.00 -2.27 22.21
C ALA A 5 -0.34 -3.23 21.19
N ASP A 6 -1.12 -3.72 20.23
CA ASP A 6 -0.63 -4.60 19.17
C ASP A 6 0.35 -3.86 18.24
N PHE A 7 0.08 -2.59 17.94
CA PHE A 7 0.97 -1.77 17.11
C PHE A 7 2.29 -1.48 17.81
N ALA A 8 2.24 -1.12 19.10
CA ALA A 8 3.43 -0.93 19.92
C ALA A 8 4.26 -2.22 20.01
N ALA A 9 3.63 -3.39 20.10
CA ALA A 9 4.33 -4.67 20.09
C ALA A 9 5.04 -4.94 18.74
N ALA A 10 4.41 -4.60 17.61
CA ALA A 10 4.96 -4.84 16.28
C ALA A 10 6.08 -3.85 15.88
N PHE A 11 5.95 -2.56 16.24
CA PHE A 11 6.84 -1.50 15.74
C PHE A 11 7.71 -0.84 16.84
N GLY A 12 7.43 -1.15 18.11
CA GLY A 12 8.08 -0.54 19.27
C GLY A 12 7.67 0.90 19.52
N MET A 13 6.50 1.33 19.02
CA MET A 13 5.96 2.68 19.19
C MET A 13 4.44 2.71 19.01
N ASP A 14 3.78 3.70 19.63
CA ASP A 14 2.30 3.82 19.61
C ASP A 14 1.75 4.47 18.33
N PHE A 15 2.59 5.17 17.58
CA PHE A 15 2.23 5.94 16.38
C PHE A 15 3.48 6.13 15.52
N MET A 16 3.26 6.32 14.22
CA MET A 16 4.29 6.81 13.31
C MET A 16 4.15 8.31 13.10
N THR A 17 5.20 8.95 12.61
CA THR A 17 5.17 10.35 12.18
C THR A 17 5.20 10.43 10.67
N GLU A 18 4.20 11.06 10.07
CA GLU A 18 4.17 11.34 8.63
C GLU A 18 4.49 12.82 8.38
N LEU A 19 5.55 13.09 7.61
CA LEU A 19 5.91 14.39 7.06
C LEU A 19 5.16 14.68 5.75
N PHE A 20 4.91 15.95 5.46
CA PHE A 20 4.35 16.41 4.21
C PHE A 20 4.74 17.86 3.90
N ASP A 21 4.72 18.24 2.62
CA ASP A 21 4.81 19.63 2.21
C ASP A 21 3.46 20.32 2.48
N ARG A 22 3.46 21.17 3.51
CA ARG A 22 2.28 21.91 3.93
C ARG A 22 1.83 22.94 2.90
N ASN A 23 2.75 23.64 2.24
CA ASN A 23 2.41 24.65 1.25
C ASN A 23 1.78 23.98 0.02
N ALA A 24 2.30 22.83 -0.39
CA ALA A 24 1.71 22.06 -1.47
C ALA A 24 0.31 21.56 -1.11
N ALA A 25 0.12 21.11 0.15
CA ALA A 25 -1.19 20.69 0.64
C ALA A 25 -2.21 21.85 0.67
N LEU A 26 -1.81 23.04 1.15
CA LEU A 26 -2.66 24.25 1.14
C LEU A 26 -3.02 24.65 -0.29
N TYR A 27 -2.03 24.73 -1.19
CA TYR A 27 -2.25 25.08 -2.58
C TYR A 27 -3.21 24.10 -3.27
N LEU A 28 -3.04 22.80 -3.04
CA LEU A 28 -3.94 21.79 -3.59
C LEU A 28 -5.35 21.89 -3.00
N ALA A 29 -5.52 22.27 -1.73
CA ALA A 29 -6.84 22.45 -1.13
C ALA A 29 -7.66 23.52 -1.89
N ASP A 30 -7.00 24.58 -2.36
CA ASP A 30 -7.64 25.70 -3.06
C ASP A 30 -7.72 25.55 -4.59
N HIS A 31 -6.97 24.59 -5.17
CA HIS A 31 -6.80 24.47 -6.62
C HIS A 31 -7.01 23.07 -7.19
N LEU A 32 -7.56 22.16 -6.39
CA LEU A 32 -7.77 20.75 -6.74
C LEU A 32 -8.59 20.57 -8.03
N GLU A 33 -9.47 21.50 -8.38
CA GLU A 33 -10.25 21.53 -9.61
C GLU A 33 -9.42 21.64 -10.88
N LYS A 34 -8.22 22.21 -10.80
CA LYS A 34 -7.28 22.29 -11.94
C LYS A 34 -6.70 20.91 -12.28
N TYR A 35 -6.64 20.01 -11.31
CA TYR A 35 -5.89 18.76 -11.39
C TYR A 35 -6.77 17.51 -11.39
N ILE A 36 -7.92 17.57 -10.72
CA ILE A 36 -8.89 16.47 -10.62
C ILE A 36 -10.23 16.94 -11.17
N LEU A 37 -10.49 16.57 -12.42
CA LEU A 37 -11.70 16.94 -13.14
C LEU A 37 -12.94 16.19 -12.64
N ASP A 38 -12.75 14.97 -12.13
CA ASP A 38 -13.83 14.16 -11.57
C ASP A 38 -14.25 14.71 -10.20
N ALA A 39 -15.49 15.21 -10.11
CA ALA A 39 -15.99 15.90 -8.92
C ALA A 39 -15.99 15.02 -7.67
N GLY A 40 -16.33 13.72 -7.78
CA GLY A 40 -16.36 12.81 -6.63
C GLY A 40 -14.96 12.47 -6.12
N LYS A 41 -14.01 12.23 -7.03
CA LYS A 41 -12.59 12.05 -6.66
C LYS A 41 -12.00 13.31 -6.05
N ARG A 42 -12.38 14.48 -6.57
CA ARG A 42 -11.96 15.79 -6.06
C ARG A 42 -12.46 16.04 -4.65
N GLU A 43 -13.74 15.80 -4.40
CA GLU A 43 -14.35 15.94 -3.06
C GLU A 43 -13.66 15.03 -2.04
N ASN A 44 -13.44 13.75 -2.40
CA ASN A 44 -12.73 12.82 -1.53
C ASN A 44 -11.28 13.24 -1.28
N ALA A 45 -10.56 13.73 -2.29
CA ALA A 45 -9.20 14.24 -2.13
C ALA A 45 -9.17 15.46 -1.21
N LEU A 46 -10.07 16.42 -1.40
CA LEU A 46 -10.18 17.62 -0.58
C LEU A 46 -10.48 17.29 0.89
N GLU A 47 -11.39 16.34 1.15
CA GLU A 47 -11.68 15.84 2.49
C GLU A 47 -10.40 15.32 3.19
N LYS A 48 -9.56 14.57 2.47
CA LYS A 48 -8.31 14.03 3.03
C LYS A 48 -7.25 15.10 3.25
N ILE A 49 -7.11 16.07 2.33
CA ILE A 49 -6.18 17.19 2.49
C ILE A 49 -6.59 18.06 3.69
N ASN A 50 -7.86 18.42 3.80
CA ASN A 50 -8.34 19.22 4.92
C ASN A 50 -8.15 18.50 6.26
N ALA A 51 -8.42 17.19 6.31
CA ALA A 51 -8.15 16.39 7.50
C ALA A 51 -6.65 16.35 7.85
N LEU A 52 -5.76 16.25 6.86
CA LEU A 52 -4.31 16.32 7.05
C LEU A 52 -3.89 17.67 7.65
N LEU A 53 -4.34 18.77 7.05
CA LEU A 53 -4.04 20.14 7.49
C LEU A 53 -4.55 20.39 8.92
N GLU A 54 -5.78 19.97 9.24
CA GLU A 54 -6.35 20.07 10.59
C GLU A 54 -5.51 19.28 11.61
N LYS A 55 -5.14 18.03 11.28
CA LYS A 55 -4.35 17.17 12.19
C LYS A 55 -2.92 17.66 12.38
N SER A 56 -2.39 18.42 11.43
CA SER A 56 -1.06 19.01 11.53
C SER A 56 -0.97 20.20 12.48
N GLN A 57 -2.10 20.82 12.82
CA GLN A 57 -2.18 22.00 13.71
C GLN A 57 -1.22 23.12 13.28
N GLY A 58 -1.11 23.37 11.97
CA GLY A 58 -0.20 24.37 11.40
C GLY A 58 1.23 23.86 11.13
N GLY A 59 1.56 22.64 11.52
CA GLY A 59 2.84 22.00 11.23
C GLY A 59 2.90 21.29 9.88
N SER A 60 4.07 20.71 9.57
CA SER A 60 4.33 19.90 8.37
C SER A 60 4.41 18.39 8.67
N SER A 61 3.81 17.97 9.79
CA SER A 61 3.77 16.56 10.16
C SER A 61 2.52 16.19 10.96
N ILE A 62 2.14 14.91 10.92
CA ILE A 62 1.06 14.34 11.73
C ILE A 62 1.51 13.07 12.44
N ARG A 63 0.87 12.76 13.58
CA ARG A 63 1.01 11.46 14.26
C ARG A 63 -0.07 10.51 13.77
N VAL A 64 0.34 9.36 13.24
CA VAL A 64 -0.56 8.38 12.65
C VAL A 64 -0.62 7.13 13.51
N ALA A 65 -1.82 6.86 14.02
CA ALA A 65 -2.13 5.59 14.68
C ALA A 65 -2.61 4.57 13.65
N TYR A 66 -2.16 3.33 13.79
CA TYR A 66 -2.59 2.21 12.96
C TYR A 66 -3.29 1.17 13.81
N VAL A 67 -4.24 0.47 13.21
CA VAL A 67 -4.85 -0.72 13.80
C VAL A 67 -5.06 -1.79 12.73
N LYS A 68 -4.99 -3.05 13.13
CA LYS A 68 -5.48 -4.14 12.29
C LYS A 68 -7.01 -4.09 12.21
N ALA A 69 -7.57 -4.53 11.09
CA ALA A 69 -9.02 -4.64 10.95
C ALA A 69 -9.57 -5.57 12.06
N ALA A 70 -10.57 -5.11 12.82
CA ALA A 70 -11.09 -5.83 13.99
C ALA A 70 -11.60 -7.25 13.70
N LYS A 71 -11.93 -7.55 12.43
CA LYS A 71 -12.42 -8.85 11.96
C LYS A 71 -11.31 -9.77 11.41
N ALA A 72 -10.08 -9.28 11.34
CA ALA A 72 -8.97 -10.02 10.75
C ALA A 72 -8.22 -10.89 11.77
N ASP A 73 -8.74 -11.08 12.99
CA ASP A 73 -8.13 -11.92 14.04
C ASP A 73 -6.63 -11.60 14.23
N GLU A 74 -6.29 -10.30 14.26
CA GLU A 74 -4.91 -9.78 14.36
C GLU A 74 -3.94 -10.23 13.25
N LYS A 75 -4.48 -10.83 12.18
CA LYS A 75 -3.75 -11.39 11.04
C LYS A 75 -3.91 -10.58 9.75
N GLY A 76 -4.54 -9.41 9.80
CA GLY A 76 -4.71 -8.52 8.64
C GLY A 76 -3.66 -7.41 8.56
N ARG A 77 -3.77 -6.59 7.51
CA ARG A 77 -2.95 -5.39 7.31
C ARG A 77 -3.15 -4.34 8.41
N TRP A 78 -2.13 -3.53 8.63
CA TRP A 78 -2.22 -2.27 9.36
C TRP A 78 -2.96 -1.20 8.56
N PHE A 79 -4.04 -0.67 9.14
CA PHE A 79 -4.81 0.44 8.56
C PHE A 79 -4.62 1.70 9.38
N ALA A 80 -4.24 2.79 8.72
CA ALA A 80 -4.19 4.11 9.33
C ALA A 80 -5.59 4.50 9.82
N LYS A 81 -5.68 4.99 11.07
CA LYS A 81 -6.92 5.48 11.67
C LYS A 81 -6.98 6.98 11.83
N THR A 82 -5.84 7.65 11.72
CA THR A 82 -5.79 9.11 11.70
C THR A 82 -6.35 9.63 10.37
N PRO A 83 -7.41 10.48 10.40
CA PRO A 83 -7.89 11.18 9.20
C PRO A 83 -6.76 11.97 8.53
N GLY A 84 -6.71 11.95 7.20
CA GLY A 84 -5.65 12.63 6.44
C GLY A 84 -4.32 11.88 6.31
N ALA A 85 -4.17 10.70 6.94
CA ALA A 85 -2.97 9.88 6.81
C ALA A 85 -2.70 9.44 5.35
N MET A 86 -1.42 9.34 4.99
CA MET A 86 -0.94 9.09 3.62
C MET A 86 -1.46 7.79 3.03
N GLN A 87 -1.68 6.76 3.86
CA GLN A 87 -2.22 5.48 3.41
C GLN A 87 -3.60 5.62 2.72
N GLY A 88 -4.43 6.54 3.19
CA GLY A 88 -5.77 6.82 2.64
C GLY A 88 -5.82 7.97 1.63
N MET A 89 -4.70 8.64 1.39
CA MET A 89 -4.60 9.80 0.50
C MET A 89 -4.65 9.37 -0.98
N ASN A 90 -5.30 10.17 -1.83
CA ASN A 90 -5.26 9.99 -3.28
C ASN A 90 -3.80 9.91 -3.75
N ARG A 91 -3.46 8.97 -4.63
CA ARG A 91 -2.06 8.73 -5.05
C ARG A 91 -1.38 9.99 -5.57
N ARG A 92 -1.99 10.73 -6.49
CA ARG A 92 -1.35 11.92 -7.11
C ARG A 92 -1.18 13.04 -6.09
N VAL A 93 -2.19 13.26 -5.24
CA VAL A 93 -2.10 14.20 -4.11
C VAL A 93 -0.96 13.81 -3.17
N ARG A 94 -0.94 12.54 -2.71
CA ARG A 94 0.11 12.00 -1.84
C ARG A 94 1.48 12.22 -2.46
N GLN A 95 1.66 11.83 -3.71
CA GLN A 95 2.94 11.97 -4.37
C GLN A 95 3.39 13.42 -4.46
N THR A 96 2.46 14.35 -4.73
CA THR A 96 2.77 15.79 -4.78
C THR A 96 3.26 16.31 -3.43
N ILE A 97 2.56 16.00 -2.34
CA ILE A 97 2.90 16.52 -1.00
C ILE A 97 4.02 15.72 -0.28
N CYS A 98 4.45 14.59 -0.85
CA CYS A 98 5.51 13.73 -0.31
C CYS A 98 6.81 13.78 -1.12
N ASN A 99 6.79 14.34 -2.33
CA ASN A 99 7.95 14.36 -3.21
C ASN A 99 9.13 15.09 -2.53
N GLY A 100 10.32 14.50 -2.58
CA GLY A 100 11.52 15.02 -1.93
C GLY A 100 11.57 14.89 -0.40
N LEU A 101 10.51 14.37 0.24
CA LEU A 101 10.48 14.11 1.69
C LEU A 101 10.63 12.63 2.04
N TRP A 102 10.36 11.75 1.07
CA TRP A 102 10.23 10.32 1.28
C TRP A 102 10.91 9.50 0.18
N ILE A 103 11.38 8.31 0.57
CA ILE A 103 11.74 7.20 -0.32
C ILE A 103 10.62 6.16 -0.19
N ASP A 104 9.92 5.84 -1.28
CA ASP A 104 8.82 4.88 -1.30
C ASP A 104 9.37 3.48 -1.62
N LEU A 105 9.33 2.57 -0.65
CA LEU A 105 9.77 1.19 -0.79
C LEU A 105 8.56 0.29 -1.00
N ASP A 106 8.56 -0.52 -2.06
CA ASP A 106 7.41 -1.34 -2.46
C ASP A 106 7.87 -2.79 -2.75
N PHE A 107 7.04 -3.79 -2.41
CA PHE A 107 7.31 -5.17 -2.76
C PHE A 107 6.96 -5.46 -4.22
N VAL A 108 7.92 -5.98 -4.98
CA VAL A 108 7.72 -6.29 -6.40
C VAL A 108 6.73 -7.47 -6.55
N ASN A 109 5.56 -7.18 -7.14
CA ASN A 109 4.51 -8.17 -7.43
C ASN A 109 4.09 -8.99 -6.18
N CYS A 110 3.95 -8.33 -5.02
CA CYS A 110 3.77 -8.96 -3.71
C CYS A 110 2.81 -10.17 -3.71
N HIS A 111 1.50 -9.95 -3.89
CA HIS A 111 0.50 -11.02 -3.83
C HIS A 111 0.75 -12.19 -4.82
N PRO A 112 1.02 -11.96 -6.13
CA PRO A 112 1.42 -13.04 -7.04
C PRO A 112 2.61 -13.87 -6.56
N VAL A 113 3.69 -13.19 -6.11
CA VAL A 113 4.93 -13.84 -5.63
C VAL A 113 4.69 -14.65 -4.37
N LEU A 114 3.92 -14.10 -3.42
CA LEU A 114 3.55 -14.80 -2.19
C LEU A 114 2.65 -16.01 -2.48
N LEU A 115 1.70 -15.89 -3.42
CA LEU A 115 0.83 -16.98 -3.81
C LEU A 115 1.62 -18.14 -4.44
N SER A 116 2.53 -17.86 -5.37
CA SER A 116 3.37 -18.88 -6.02
C SER A 116 4.19 -19.66 -4.98
N GLN A 117 4.87 -18.97 -4.06
CA GLN A 117 5.61 -19.60 -2.97
C GLN A 117 4.70 -20.43 -2.06
N LYS A 118 3.53 -19.90 -1.69
CA LYS A 118 2.57 -20.62 -0.86
C LYS A 118 2.09 -21.92 -1.53
N CYS A 119 1.82 -21.88 -2.82
CA CYS A 119 1.38 -23.04 -3.58
C CYS A 119 2.49 -24.11 -3.70
N LYS A 120 3.74 -23.71 -3.92
CA LYS A 120 4.89 -24.61 -4.00
C LYS A 120 5.22 -25.24 -2.64
N ASP A 121 5.40 -24.42 -1.62
CA ASP A 121 5.93 -24.86 -0.32
C ASP A 121 4.90 -25.60 0.52
N LEU A 122 3.68 -25.04 0.61
CA LEU A 122 2.65 -25.59 1.50
C LEU A 122 1.77 -26.62 0.80
N LEU A 123 1.41 -26.37 -0.46
CA LEU A 123 0.41 -27.17 -1.16
C LEU A 123 1.02 -28.20 -2.13
N ARG A 124 2.30 -28.03 -2.50
CA ARG A 124 2.98 -28.83 -3.53
C ARG A 124 2.24 -28.79 -4.88
N ILE A 125 1.84 -27.58 -5.29
CA ILE A 125 1.05 -27.32 -6.49
C ILE A 125 1.86 -26.48 -7.47
N ASP A 126 1.90 -26.93 -8.72
CA ASP A 126 2.45 -26.16 -9.83
C ASP A 126 1.46 -25.08 -10.28
N CYS A 127 1.96 -23.87 -10.54
CA CYS A 127 1.15 -22.72 -10.95
C CYS A 127 1.71 -22.11 -12.25
N PRO A 128 1.66 -22.84 -13.38
CA PRO A 128 2.35 -22.44 -14.61
C PRO A 128 1.96 -21.05 -15.12
N PHE A 129 0.68 -20.66 -15.05
CA PHE A 129 0.26 -19.35 -15.56
C PHE A 129 0.56 -18.20 -14.59
N LEU A 130 0.45 -18.43 -13.29
CA LEU A 130 0.91 -17.50 -12.24
C LEU A 130 2.41 -17.27 -12.34
N ASP A 131 3.20 -18.33 -12.46
CA ASP A 131 4.65 -18.26 -12.59
C ASP A 131 5.05 -17.56 -13.89
N LYS A 132 4.35 -17.86 -15.00
CA LYS A 132 4.53 -17.12 -16.25
C LYS A 132 4.24 -15.63 -16.05
N TYR A 133 3.17 -15.27 -15.35
CA TYR A 133 2.85 -13.87 -15.06
C TYR A 133 3.90 -13.19 -14.18
N ILE A 134 4.50 -13.89 -13.22
CA ILE A 134 5.57 -13.33 -12.39
C ILE A 134 6.83 -13.08 -13.21
N ASN A 135 7.23 -14.04 -14.04
CA ASN A 135 8.51 -14.03 -14.77
C ASN A 135 8.47 -13.22 -16.08
N SER A 136 7.32 -13.17 -16.75
CA SER A 136 7.10 -12.50 -18.04
C SER A 136 5.99 -11.46 -17.93
N ARG A 137 5.92 -10.75 -16.79
CA ARG A 137 4.83 -9.82 -16.47
C ARG A 137 4.61 -8.78 -17.55
N ASP A 138 5.67 -8.12 -17.97
CA ASP A 138 5.56 -7.01 -18.91
C ASP A 138 5.15 -7.46 -20.30
N GLU A 139 5.64 -8.62 -20.73
CA GLU A 139 5.24 -9.29 -21.97
C GLU A 139 3.76 -9.65 -21.94
N MET A 140 3.28 -10.33 -20.88
CA MET A 140 1.87 -10.70 -20.76
C MET A 140 0.94 -9.49 -20.70
N LEU A 141 1.35 -8.41 -20.03
CA LEU A 141 0.58 -7.15 -20.03
C LEU A 141 0.56 -6.50 -21.41
N GLN A 142 1.65 -6.59 -22.17
CA GLN A 142 1.72 -6.09 -23.53
C GLN A 142 0.84 -6.91 -24.48
N GLU A 143 0.87 -8.24 -24.38
CA GLU A 143 -0.01 -9.13 -25.15
C GLU A 143 -1.50 -8.80 -24.95
N MET A 144 -1.91 -8.44 -23.72
CA MET A 144 -3.27 -7.97 -23.46
C MET A 144 -3.59 -6.65 -24.16
N VAL A 145 -2.63 -5.72 -24.21
CA VAL A 145 -2.80 -4.44 -24.92
C VAL A 145 -2.91 -4.65 -26.42
N ASP A 146 -2.05 -5.50 -26.97
CA ASP A 146 -2.06 -5.87 -28.39
C ASP A 146 -3.36 -6.58 -28.78
N ALA A 147 -3.97 -7.31 -27.84
CA ALA A 147 -5.30 -7.92 -27.96
C ALA A 147 -6.48 -6.95 -27.70
N GLY A 148 -6.23 -5.65 -27.54
CA GLY A 148 -7.26 -4.61 -27.47
C GLY A 148 -7.60 -4.08 -26.07
N VAL A 149 -6.85 -4.45 -25.02
CA VAL A 149 -6.98 -3.78 -23.71
C VAL A 149 -6.38 -2.38 -23.79
N GLN A 150 -7.11 -1.37 -23.29
CA GLN A 150 -6.79 0.05 -23.49
C GLN A 150 -5.36 0.46 -23.08
N SER A 151 -4.82 -0.12 -22.01
CA SER A 151 -3.47 0.22 -21.53
C SER A 151 -2.90 -0.88 -20.63
N ARG A 152 -1.58 -0.84 -20.41
CA ARG A 152 -0.90 -1.70 -19.43
C ARG A 152 -1.47 -1.54 -18.01
N SER A 153 -1.94 -0.34 -17.65
CA SER A 153 -2.59 -0.07 -16.36
C SER A 153 -3.93 -0.81 -16.24
N GLU A 154 -4.75 -0.78 -17.29
CA GLU A 154 -6.02 -1.53 -17.34
C GLU A 154 -5.79 -3.05 -17.42
N ALA A 155 -4.75 -3.50 -18.13
CA ALA A 155 -4.34 -4.91 -18.16
C ALA A 155 -3.94 -5.40 -16.76
N LYS A 156 -3.13 -4.61 -16.03
CA LYS A 156 -2.75 -4.89 -14.63
C LYS A 156 -3.99 -4.98 -13.74
N LYS A 157 -4.91 -4.02 -13.84
CA LYS A 157 -6.18 -4.04 -13.09
C LYS A 157 -7.01 -5.28 -13.41
N SER A 158 -7.02 -5.72 -14.67
CA SER A 158 -7.75 -6.91 -15.10
C SER A 158 -7.20 -8.19 -14.46
N ILE A 159 -5.88 -8.38 -14.47
CA ILE A 159 -5.24 -9.53 -13.79
C ILE A 159 -5.51 -9.49 -12.28
N LEU A 160 -5.31 -8.34 -11.63
CA LEU A 160 -5.60 -8.18 -10.20
C LEU A 160 -7.07 -8.45 -9.88
N LYS A 161 -7.99 -8.03 -10.75
CA LYS A 161 -9.42 -8.27 -10.58
C LYS A 161 -9.73 -9.76 -10.60
N VAL A 162 -9.18 -10.53 -11.54
CA VAL A 162 -9.40 -11.98 -11.60
C VAL A 162 -8.72 -12.70 -10.44
N LEU A 163 -7.50 -12.31 -10.06
CA LEU A 163 -6.79 -12.87 -8.90
C LEU A 163 -7.62 -12.74 -7.62
N ASN A 164 -8.33 -11.62 -7.45
CA ASN A 164 -9.22 -11.36 -6.32
C ASN A 164 -10.66 -11.91 -6.54
N GLY A 165 -10.85 -12.84 -7.48
CA GLY A 165 -12.12 -13.55 -7.73
C GLY A 165 -13.11 -12.82 -8.64
N GLY A 166 -12.74 -11.67 -9.18
CA GLY A 166 -13.56 -10.95 -10.16
C GLY A 166 -13.60 -11.63 -11.53
N CYS A 167 -14.37 -11.04 -12.44
CA CYS A 167 -14.44 -11.44 -13.84
C CYS A 167 -14.12 -10.26 -14.75
N VAL A 168 -13.38 -10.51 -15.82
CA VAL A 168 -13.15 -9.58 -16.93
C VAL A 168 -13.48 -10.32 -18.22
N PRO A 169 -14.60 -9.97 -18.88
CA PRO A 169 -14.95 -10.57 -20.17
C PRO A 169 -14.06 -9.99 -21.28
N ASN A 170 -14.00 -10.69 -22.41
CA ASN A 170 -13.46 -10.18 -23.68
C ASN A 170 -11.96 -9.81 -23.68
N VAL A 171 -11.13 -10.53 -22.92
CA VAL A 171 -9.67 -10.50 -23.12
C VAL A 171 -9.32 -11.61 -24.10
N ASP A 172 -8.87 -11.24 -25.29
CA ASP A 172 -8.58 -12.16 -26.39
C ASP A 172 -7.09 -12.54 -26.44
N THR A 173 -6.62 -13.22 -25.40
CA THR A 173 -5.28 -13.80 -25.38
C THR A 173 -5.36 -15.33 -25.18
N PRO A 174 -4.49 -16.13 -25.84
CA PRO A 174 -4.60 -17.60 -25.80
C PRO A 174 -4.58 -18.22 -24.40
N TRP A 175 -3.92 -17.54 -23.46
CA TRP A 175 -3.72 -18.00 -22.08
C TRP A 175 -4.75 -17.44 -21.08
N TRP A 176 -5.58 -16.46 -21.46
CA TRP A 176 -6.44 -15.74 -20.50
C TRP A 176 -7.38 -16.66 -19.74
N LYS A 177 -8.07 -17.54 -20.46
CA LYS A 177 -9.05 -18.46 -19.88
C LYS A 177 -8.39 -19.47 -18.92
N ASP A 178 -7.20 -19.92 -19.26
CA ASP A 178 -6.46 -20.88 -18.45
C ASP A 178 -5.90 -20.20 -17.19
N LEU A 179 -5.34 -18.99 -17.30
CA LEU A 179 -4.95 -18.17 -16.14
C LEU A 179 -6.15 -17.94 -15.20
N CYS A 180 -7.32 -17.57 -15.75
CA CYS A 180 -8.53 -17.38 -14.94
C CYS A 180 -8.98 -18.67 -14.25
N THR A 181 -8.79 -19.82 -14.89
CA THR A 181 -9.15 -21.13 -14.32
C THR A 181 -8.16 -21.51 -13.23
N GLU A 182 -6.86 -21.31 -13.47
CA GLU A 182 -5.81 -21.52 -12.49
C GLU A 182 -6.06 -20.67 -11.24
N PHE A 183 -6.30 -19.36 -11.36
CA PHE A 183 -6.57 -18.49 -10.20
C PHE A 183 -7.78 -18.93 -9.37
N ARG A 184 -8.85 -19.42 -10.01
CA ARG A 184 -10.01 -19.96 -9.28
C ARG A 184 -9.67 -21.25 -8.53
N THR A 185 -8.90 -22.12 -9.15
CA THR A 185 -8.43 -23.38 -8.56
C THR A 185 -7.52 -23.10 -7.36
N LEU A 186 -6.53 -22.20 -7.52
CA LEU A 186 -5.64 -21.78 -6.45
C LEU A 186 -6.41 -21.14 -5.30
N ALA A 187 -7.37 -20.27 -5.59
CA ALA A 187 -8.22 -19.67 -4.56
C ALA A 187 -8.96 -20.74 -3.75
N CYS A 188 -9.54 -21.75 -4.41
CA CYS A 188 -10.20 -22.86 -3.74
C CYS A 188 -9.24 -23.65 -2.84
N GLN A 189 -8.10 -24.06 -3.38
CA GLN A 189 -7.09 -24.87 -2.68
C GLN A 189 -6.49 -24.13 -1.48
N VAL A 190 -6.09 -22.87 -1.65
CA VAL A 190 -5.60 -22.04 -0.55
C VAL A 190 -6.68 -21.85 0.50
N ALA A 191 -7.92 -21.52 0.10
CA ALA A 191 -8.99 -21.25 1.06
C ALA A 191 -9.40 -22.48 1.88
N THR A 192 -9.30 -23.68 1.29
CA THR A 192 -9.73 -24.93 1.92
C THR A 192 -8.62 -25.67 2.66
N HIS A 193 -7.38 -25.20 2.56
CA HIS A 193 -6.27 -25.80 3.29
C HIS A 193 -6.50 -25.74 4.81
N PRO A 194 -6.21 -26.82 5.58
CA PRO A 194 -6.47 -26.88 7.02
C PRO A 194 -5.89 -25.70 7.81
N ASP A 195 -4.66 -25.28 7.51
CA ASP A 195 -3.98 -24.16 8.18
C ASP A 195 -4.70 -22.80 7.98
N HIS A 196 -5.58 -22.71 6.99
CA HIS A 196 -6.30 -21.49 6.65
C HIS A 196 -7.76 -21.51 7.11
N LYS A 197 -8.18 -22.54 7.87
CA LYS A 197 -9.56 -22.69 8.36
C LYS A 197 -10.06 -21.45 9.10
N ALA A 198 -9.24 -20.82 9.94
CA ALA A 198 -9.61 -19.60 10.67
C ALA A 198 -9.95 -18.44 9.72
N PHE A 199 -9.16 -18.25 8.65
CA PHE A 199 -9.47 -17.25 7.62
C PHE A 199 -10.78 -17.57 6.89
N LEU A 200 -10.98 -18.85 6.53
CA LEU A 200 -12.19 -19.29 5.85
C LEU A 200 -13.45 -19.05 6.68
N ASP A 201 -13.42 -19.41 7.95
CA ASP A 201 -14.54 -19.23 8.86
C ASP A 201 -14.85 -17.75 9.09
N ASN A 202 -13.82 -16.90 9.24
CA ASN A 202 -14.01 -15.45 9.34
C ASN A 202 -14.69 -14.89 8.08
N CYS A 203 -14.24 -15.27 6.89
CA CYS A 203 -14.84 -14.79 5.62
C CYS A 203 -16.29 -15.26 5.42
N ARG A 204 -16.70 -16.40 5.99
CA ARG A 204 -18.09 -16.89 5.93
C ARG A 204 -19.08 -16.01 6.70
N THR A 205 -18.62 -15.31 7.73
CA THR A 205 -19.48 -14.45 8.57
C THR A 205 -19.80 -13.11 7.92
N GLU A 206 -19.08 -12.73 6.86
CA GLU A 206 -19.27 -11.46 6.17
C GLU A 206 -20.41 -11.55 5.13
N LYS A 207 -21.29 -10.55 5.07
CA LYS A 207 -22.44 -10.53 4.16
C LYS A 207 -21.99 -10.60 2.69
N GLY A 208 -22.59 -11.52 1.92
CA GLY A 208 -22.29 -11.77 0.51
C GLY A 208 -21.40 -13.02 0.33
N SER A 209 -21.97 -14.11 -0.18
CA SER A 209 -21.26 -15.39 -0.39
C SER A 209 -20.46 -15.45 -1.71
N TYR A 210 -20.56 -14.41 -2.55
CA TYR A 210 -19.82 -14.35 -3.80
C TYR A 210 -18.32 -14.30 -3.50
N ASN A 211 -17.55 -15.17 -4.16
CA ASN A 211 -16.09 -15.24 -4.07
C ASN A 211 -15.50 -15.59 -2.69
N LEU A 212 -16.18 -16.40 -1.87
CA LEU A 212 -15.66 -16.83 -0.56
C LEU A 212 -14.20 -17.29 -0.63
N HIS A 213 -13.86 -18.20 -1.56
CA HIS A 213 -12.50 -18.72 -1.69
C HIS A 213 -11.47 -17.65 -2.05
N ALA A 214 -11.77 -16.77 -3.00
CA ALA A 214 -10.84 -15.70 -3.39
C ALA A 214 -10.65 -14.67 -2.27
N ARG A 215 -11.69 -14.38 -1.50
CA ARG A 215 -11.61 -13.51 -0.31
C ARG A 215 -10.77 -14.14 0.79
N THR A 216 -10.97 -15.43 1.06
CA THR A 216 -10.14 -16.18 2.02
C THR A 216 -8.68 -16.20 1.57
N MET A 217 -8.40 -16.50 0.30
CA MET A 217 -7.04 -16.44 -0.25
C MET A 217 -6.44 -15.05 -0.08
N SER A 218 -7.19 -14.00 -0.40
CA SER A 218 -6.74 -12.61 -0.24
C SER A 218 -6.41 -12.28 1.22
N ALA A 219 -7.23 -12.75 2.17
CA ALA A 219 -6.97 -12.55 3.61
C ALA A 219 -5.71 -13.29 4.07
N VAL A 220 -5.48 -14.51 3.57
CA VAL A 220 -4.24 -15.27 3.83
C VAL A 220 -3.03 -14.52 3.28
N LEU A 221 -3.09 -14.04 2.02
CA LEU A 221 -1.98 -13.30 1.40
C LEU A 221 -1.71 -11.98 2.12
N CYS A 222 -2.74 -11.23 2.51
CA CYS A 222 -2.59 -10.01 3.30
C CYS A 222 -1.91 -10.26 4.65
N SER A 223 -2.14 -11.44 5.25
CA SER A 223 -1.48 -11.82 6.50
C SER A 223 0.01 -12.04 6.32
N VAL A 224 0.38 -12.73 5.23
CA VAL A 224 1.78 -12.99 4.88
C VAL A 224 2.49 -11.69 4.47
N GLU A 225 1.85 -10.87 3.62
CA GLU A 225 2.31 -9.53 3.22
C GLU A 225 2.63 -8.68 4.44
N ASN A 226 1.70 -8.61 5.41
CA ASN A 226 1.88 -7.81 6.61
C ASN A 226 3.04 -8.30 7.48
N LYS A 227 3.29 -9.62 7.56
CA LYS A 227 4.48 -10.16 8.24
C LYS A 227 5.77 -9.73 7.54
N CYS A 228 5.80 -9.77 6.21
CA CYS A 228 6.94 -9.31 5.43
C CYS A 228 7.19 -7.81 5.64
N LEU A 229 6.12 -7.00 5.67
CA LEU A 229 6.19 -5.56 5.93
C LEU A 229 6.73 -5.25 7.33
N GLU A 230 6.27 -5.96 8.36
CA GLU A 230 6.78 -5.81 9.73
C GLU A 230 8.29 -6.13 9.82
N GLN A 231 8.77 -7.14 9.09
CA GLN A 231 10.20 -7.46 9.02
C GLN A 231 11.01 -6.46 8.20
N LEU A 232 10.44 -5.90 7.12
CA LEU A 232 11.06 -4.79 6.40
C LEU A 232 11.28 -3.59 7.32
N TYR A 233 10.26 -3.23 8.11
CA TYR A 233 10.39 -2.15 9.07
C TYR A 233 11.46 -2.46 10.13
N SER A 234 11.48 -3.66 10.69
CA SER A 234 12.49 -4.05 11.68
C SER A 234 13.89 -3.88 11.12
N PHE A 235 14.14 -4.40 9.91
CA PHE A 235 15.42 -4.26 9.23
C PHE A 235 15.80 -2.78 9.04
N LEU A 236 14.88 -1.96 8.53
CA LEU A 236 15.14 -0.53 8.29
C LEU A 236 15.41 0.22 9.59
N LYS A 237 14.71 -0.12 10.68
CA LYS A 237 14.91 0.46 12.01
C LYS A 237 16.30 0.12 12.55
N ASP A 238 16.72 -1.14 12.45
CA ASP A 238 18.03 -1.62 12.91
C ASP A 238 19.20 -1.02 12.11
N HIS A 239 18.91 -0.43 10.95
CA HIS A 239 19.89 0.26 10.09
C HIS A 239 19.69 1.79 10.08
N ASP A 240 18.99 2.36 11.06
CA ASP A 240 18.78 3.80 11.23
C ASP A 240 18.06 4.50 10.05
N CYS A 241 17.24 3.76 9.29
CA CYS A 241 16.47 4.32 8.17
C CYS A 241 15.11 4.90 8.59
N VAL A 242 14.70 4.74 9.85
CA VAL A 242 13.39 5.20 10.36
C VAL A 242 13.56 6.11 11.59
N PRO A 243 14.27 7.24 11.48
CA PRO A 243 14.63 8.08 12.62
C PRO A 243 13.38 8.66 13.30
N GLY A 244 13.28 8.47 14.61
CA GLY A 244 12.18 9.02 15.43
C GLY A 244 10.79 8.50 15.06
N GLY A 245 10.68 7.32 14.43
CA GLY A 245 9.41 6.76 13.99
C GLY A 245 8.81 7.46 12.77
N LYS A 246 9.62 8.21 12.00
CA LYS A 246 9.19 8.83 10.75
C LYS A 246 9.05 7.75 9.68
N CYS A 247 7.83 7.29 9.46
CA CYS A 247 7.47 6.23 8.53
C CYS A 247 6.01 6.39 8.12
N SER A 248 5.65 5.96 6.92
CA SER A 248 4.26 5.72 6.57
C SER A 248 4.08 4.32 6.03
N LEU A 249 3.17 3.53 6.59
CA LEU A 249 2.84 2.20 6.07
C LEU A 249 1.85 2.32 4.90
N ILE A 250 2.27 1.91 3.70
CA ILE A 250 1.51 1.99 2.45
C ILE A 250 1.27 0.58 1.91
N PHE A 251 0.39 -0.18 2.58
CA PHE A 251 0.01 -1.56 2.19
C PHE A 251 1.22 -2.49 2.01
N ASP A 252 1.52 -2.90 0.77
CA ASP A 252 2.65 -3.76 0.37
C ASP A 252 4.00 -3.01 0.33
N GLY A 253 4.02 -1.77 0.82
CA GLY A 253 5.21 -0.95 0.94
C GLY A 253 5.18 0.00 2.13
N MET A 254 6.23 0.82 2.24
CA MET A 254 6.33 1.89 3.22
C MET A 254 7.18 3.04 2.71
N MET A 255 6.87 4.25 3.17
CA MET A 255 7.68 5.44 2.94
C MET A 255 8.59 5.68 4.14
N ILE A 256 9.88 5.89 3.88
CA ILE A 256 10.91 6.29 4.86
C ILE A 256 11.54 7.64 4.50
N PRO A 257 12.10 8.41 5.45
CA PRO A 257 12.52 9.78 5.18
C PRO A 257 13.61 9.86 4.11
N ASP A 258 13.45 10.78 3.17
CA ASP A 258 14.48 11.07 2.18
C ASP A 258 15.49 12.06 2.75
N THR A 259 16.60 11.53 3.23
CA THR A 259 17.76 12.33 3.63
C THR A 259 18.97 11.84 2.83
N PRO A 260 19.99 12.67 2.58
CA PRO A 260 21.17 12.25 1.82
C PRO A 260 21.77 10.93 2.33
N SER A 261 21.89 10.77 3.65
CA SER A 261 22.44 9.55 4.27
C SER A 261 21.55 8.33 4.10
N ILE A 262 20.22 8.47 4.25
CA ILE A 262 19.28 7.35 4.07
C ILE A 262 19.22 6.96 2.59
N ARG A 263 19.15 7.94 1.68
CA ARG A 263 19.11 7.68 0.24
C ARG A 263 20.37 6.98 -0.24
N GLU A 264 21.54 7.47 0.14
CA GLU A 264 22.82 6.81 -0.18
C GLU A 264 22.84 5.35 0.31
N LYS A 265 22.39 5.12 1.56
CA LYS A 265 22.35 3.79 2.16
C LYS A 265 21.38 2.85 1.42
N VAL A 266 20.16 3.29 1.17
CA VAL A 266 19.10 2.47 0.56
C VAL A 266 19.36 2.22 -0.93
N SER A 267 20.01 3.17 -1.61
CA SER A 267 20.45 3.03 -3.01
C SER A 267 21.79 2.29 -3.16
N SER A 268 22.45 1.92 -2.07
CA SER A 268 23.70 1.15 -2.16
C SER A 268 23.46 -0.29 -2.62
N ASP A 269 24.41 -0.82 -3.39
CA ASP A 269 24.34 -2.17 -3.94
C ASP A 269 24.15 -3.21 -2.84
N GLY A 270 23.09 -4.02 -2.97
CA GLY A 270 22.79 -5.13 -2.06
C GLY A 270 22.11 -4.76 -0.75
N PHE A 271 21.81 -3.48 -0.46
CA PHE A 271 21.07 -3.11 0.76
C PHE A 271 19.65 -3.68 0.74
N LEU A 272 18.92 -3.47 -0.36
CA LEU A 272 17.57 -4.03 -0.52
C LEU A 272 17.60 -5.57 -0.59
N ASP A 273 18.64 -6.17 -1.17
CA ASP A 273 18.82 -7.63 -1.16
C ASP A 273 19.07 -8.17 0.26
N ALA A 274 19.79 -7.42 1.11
CA ALA A 274 19.96 -7.76 2.51
C ALA A 274 18.62 -7.69 3.27
N ALA A 275 17.79 -6.67 3.00
CA ALA A 275 16.45 -6.57 3.56
C ALA A 275 15.56 -7.76 3.11
N SER A 276 15.56 -8.09 1.81
CA SER A 276 14.84 -9.24 1.27
C SER A 276 15.31 -10.57 1.89
N ARG A 277 16.62 -10.75 2.10
CA ARG A 277 17.18 -11.92 2.78
C ARG A 277 16.75 -12.00 4.24
N HIS A 278 16.74 -10.88 4.95
CA HIS A 278 16.25 -10.82 6.33
C HIS A 278 14.78 -11.25 6.42
N ILE A 279 13.92 -10.72 5.54
CA ILE A 279 12.51 -11.11 5.46
C ILE A 279 12.38 -12.61 5.21
N HIS A 280 13.15 -13.16 4.27
CA HIS A 280 13.11 -14.59 3.96
C HIS A 280 13.56 -15.46 5.15
N GLN A 281 14.63 -15.09 5.84
CA GLN A 281 15.14 -15.83 6.99
C GLN A 281 14.13 -15.91 8.14
N VAL A 282 13.35 -14.84 8.36
CA VAL A 282 12.38 -14.79 9.47
C VAL A 282 11.01 -15.35 9.09
N THR A 283 10.54 -15.05 7.87
CA THR A 283 9.15 -15.35 7.46
C THR A 283 9.03 -16.60 6.60
N GLY A 284 10.13 -17.05 5.98
CA GLY A 284 10.12 -18.10 4.95
C GLY A 284 9.68 -17.61 3.56
N TYR A 285 9.36 -16.32 3.38
CA TYR A 285 8.96 -15.78 2.08
C TYR A 285 10.03 -14.87 1.49
N CYS A 286 10.37 -15.11 0.22
CA CYS A 286 11.22 -14.25 -0.57
C CYS A 286 10.38 -13.18 -1.28
N VAL A 287 10.64 -11.91 -0.97
CA VAL A 287 10.03 -10.76 -1.65
C VAL A 287 11.13 -9.82 -2.09
N ALA A 288 11.12 -9.42 -3.36
CA ALA A 288 12.02 -8.39 -3.86
C ALA A 288 11.47 -7.00 -3.50
N ILE A 289 12.35 -6.09 -3.10
CA ILE A 289 12.01 -4.71 -2.72
C ILE A 289 12.53 -3.78 -3.81
N THR A 290 11.74 -2.78 -4.18
CA THR A 290 12.15 -1.72 -5.11
C THR A 290 11.89 -0.35 -4.51
N ILE A 291 12.70 0.63 -4.92
CA ILE A 291 12.35 2.05 -4.75
C ILE A 291 11.36 2.42 -5.85
N LYS A 292 10.31 3.15 -5.49
CA LYS A 292 9.29 3.64 -6.40
C LYS A 292 9.36 5.15 -6.48
N GLU A 293 9.45 5.66 -7.70
CA GLU A 293 9.56 7.08 -7.94
C GLU A 293 8.20 7.78 -7.79
N PHE A 294 8.25 9.07 -7.43
CA PHE A 294 7.10 9.97 -7.31
C PHE A 294 6.71 10.56 -8.68
N ASP A 295 6.46 9.69 -9.66
CA ASP A 295 6.31 10.01 -11.09
C ASP A 295 4.91 10.46 -11.54
N GLU A 296 3.91 10.43 -10.66
CA GLU A 296 2.52 10.84 -10.92
C GLU A 296 2.11 12.09 -10.09
N ALA A 297 3.07 12.77 -9.46
CA ALA A 297 2.86 14.05 -8.77
C ALA A 297 2.24 15.10 -9.72
N PHE A 298 1.52 16.06 -9.15
CA PHE A 298 1.07 17.23 -9.89
C PHE A 298 2.22 18.21 -10.05
N GLU A 299 2.31 18.83 -11.23
CA GLU A 299 3.19 19.98 -11.45
C GLU A 299 2.51 21.21 -10.84
N LEU A 300 3.08 21.71 -9.74
CA LEU A 300 2.65 22.95 -9.10
C LEU A 300 3.42 24.13 -9.74
N PRO A 301 2.83 25.34 -9.81
CA PRO A 301 3.56 26.54 -10.22
C PRO A 301 4.77 26.79 -9.32
N ASP A 302 5.89 27.29 -9.84
CA ASP A 302 7.12 27.50 -9.04
C ASP A 302 6.91 28.40 -7.81
N ASP A 303 5.95 29.32 -7.88
CA ASP A 303 5.56 30.27 -6.83
C ASP A 303 4.39 29.80 -5.96
N TYR A 304 4.00 28.51 -6.02
CA TYR A 304 2.84 28.01 -5.25
C TYR A 304 2.94 28.33 -3.76
N ALA A 305 4.14 28.29 -3.19
CA ALA A 305 4.40 28.58 -1.78
C ALA A 305 4.11 30.04 -1.41
N ASP A 306 4.21 30.98 -2.36
CA ASP A 306 3.91 32.40 -2.14
C ASP A 306 2.42 32.71 -2.30
N THR A 307 1.67 31.82 -2.95
CA THR A 307 0.23 31.99 -3.19
C THR A 307 -0.66 31.53 -2.03
N VAL A 308 -0.09 30.82 -1.05
CA VAL A 308 -0.84 30.29 0.09
C VAL A 308 -0.85 31.28 1.25
N THR A 309 -2.02 31.84 1.56
CA THR A 309 -2.21 32.63 2.78
C THR A 309 -2.54 31.72 3.95
N ASP A 310 -1.66 31.66 4.95
CA ASP A 310 -1.92 30.97 6.20
C ASP A 310 -2.98 31.76 7.00
N MET A 311 -4.26 31.52 6.70
CA MET A 311 -5.33 32.02 7.57
C MET A 311 -5.27 31.21 8.86
N PHE A 312 -4.59 31.76 9.87
CA PHE A 312 -4.78 31.34 11.25
C PHE A 312 -6.28 31.45 11.56
N VAL A 313 -6.96 30.32 11.63
CA VAL A 313 -8.31 30.27 12.19
C VAL A 313 -8.14 30.45 13.69
N ILE A 314 -8.19 31.70 14.15
CA ILE A 314 -8.36 32.01 15.57
C ILE A 314 -9.76 31.53 15.93
N TYR A 315 -9.86 30.41 16.63
CA TYR A 315 -11.12 29.96 17.19
C TYR A 315 -11.58 30.99 18.23
N GLN A 316 -12.80 31.53 18.08
CA GLN A 316 -13.39 32.43 19.08
C GLN A 316 -13.38 31.74 20.46
N GLY A 317 -12.49 32.19 21.36
CA GLY A 317 -12.36 31.66 22.72
C GLY A 317 -10.95 31.67 23.32
N GLU A 318 -9.89 31.82 22.52
CA GLU A 318 -8.50 31.76 23.03
C GLU A 318 -7.91 33.11 23.50
N ASP A 319 -8.65 34.22 23.41
CA ASP A 319 -8.20 35.53 23.93
C ASP A 319 -8.28 35.67 25.47
N ARG A 320 -8.66 34.60 26.19
CA ARG A 320 -8.75 34.62 27.66
C ARG A 320 -7.70 33.72 28.30
N LYS A 321 -6.42 34.05 28.10
CA LYS A 321 -5.30 33.69 28.98
C LYS A 321 -4.04 34.46 28.55
N ALA A 322 -4.05 35.76 28.81
CA ALA A 322 -2.86 36.58 29.00
C ALA A 322 -2.89 37.12 30.43
#